data_AF-A0A8T5M5C7-F1
#
_entry.id   AF-A0A8T5M5C7-F1
#
_cell.length_a   1.000
_cell.length_b   1.000
_cell.length_c   1.000
_cell.angle_alpha   90.00
_cell.angle_beta   90.00
_cell.angle_gamma   90.00
#
_symmetry.space_group_name_H-M   'P 1'
#
loop_
_entity.id
_entity.type
_entity.pdbx_description
1 polymer ?
#
loop_
_entity_poly.entity_id
_entity_poly.type
_entity_poly.pdbx_seq_one_letter_code
_entity_poly.pdbx_strand_id
1 'polypeptide(L)'
;SCIGTTPANATLCQGDDTNLTANTTRTLVSACTLAGKCKYICNEGYTFNETINTCMLTQQQQQQAVCGDEVIDTDEQCDGTNLSGKVCTDFGWVESNQSGKYIGGTLSCANCKLNLSGCTKGQPETQNKKISLTDADTTDAFVTNITATETFSTEVTVYTVLYGANDKVLSIKSEKIEDGLTKDKTYTAIVNYAKTSVKKKSVLVYNTKQSPTVFGKFEKTY
;
A
#
# COMPACT_ATOMS: atom_id res chain seq x y z
N SER A 1 54.80 -9.61 9.15
CA SER A 1 53.70 -10.15 9.98
C SER A 1 52.40 -10.17 9.18
N CYS A 2 51.36 -10.87 9.64
CA CYS A 2 50.04 -10.77 9.00
C CYS A 2 49.38 -9.43 9.32
N ILE A 3 49.02 -8.67 8.28
CA ILE A 3 48.45 -7.32 8.39
C ILE A 3 47.05 -7.26 7.78
N GLY A 4 46.27 -6.23 8.16
CA GLY A 4 44.87 -6.07 7.75
C GLY A 4 43.88 -6.58 8.80
N THR A 5 42.59 -6.46 8.51
CA THR A 5 41.52 -6.91 9.41
C THR A 5 41.50 -8.43 9.50
N THR A 6 41.16 -8.98 10.66
CA THR A 6 40.91 -10.43 10.80
C THR A 6 39.55 -10.72 10.16
N PRO A 7 39.45 -11.64 9.19
CA PRO A 7 38.16 -12.01 8.61
C PRO A 7 37.23 -12.55 9.70
N ALA A 8 35.98 -12.07 9.72
CA ALA A 8 34.98 -12.54 10.68
C ALA A 8 34.57 -13.98 10.38
N ASN A 9 34.24 -14.75 11.42
CA ASN A 9 33.81 -16.17 11.32
C ASN A 9 34.79 -17.07 10.57
N ALA A 10 36.08 -16.77 10.69
CA ALA A 10 37.15 -17.49 10.02
C ALA A 10 38.31 -17.75 10.99
N THR A 11 39.07 -18.80 10.69
CA THR A 11 40.25 -19.23 11.45
C THR A 11 41.48 -19.19 10.55
N LEU A 12 42.61 -18.73 11.10
CA LEU A 12 43.90 -18.72 10.40
C LEU A 12 44.35 -20.15 10.06
N CYS A 13 44.82 -20.37 8.85
CA CYS A 13 45.43 -21.63 8.44
C CYS A 13 46.66 -21.96 9.29
N GLN A 14 46.84 -23.23 9.62
CA GLN A 14 47.93 -23.65 10.49
C GLN A 14 49.31 -23.29 9.91
N GLY A 15 50.12 -22.56 10.68
CA GLY A 15 51.48 -22.18 10.30
C GLY A 15 51.59 -21.01 9.30
N ASP A 16 50.47 -20.39 8.93
CA ASP A 16 50.45 -19.28 7.97
C ASP A 16 50.91 -17.93 8.54
N ASP A 17 51.06 -17.84 9.85
CA ASP A 17 51.63 -16.71 10.59
C ASP A 17 53.12 -16.91 10.95
N THR A 18 53.73 -18.00 10.49
CA THR A 18 55.13 -18.33 10.78
C THR A 18 56.07 -17.99 9.62
N ASN A 19 57.33 -17.69 9.96
CA ASN A 19 58.44 -17.47 9.00
C ASN A 19 58.15 -16.42 7.91
N LEU A 20 57.42 -15.36 8.27
CA LEU A 20 57.12 -14.24 7.38
C LEU A 20 58.37 -13.36 7.19
N THR A 21 58.82 -13.24 5.94
CA THR A 21 59.94 -12.36 5.55
C THR A 21 59.50 -10.92 5.24
N ALA A 22 58.19 -10.68 5.16
CA ALA A 22 57.59 -9.37 4.92
C ALA A 22 56.21 -9.24 5.60
N ASN A 23 55.60 -8.06 5.50
CA ASN A 23 54.20 -7.89 5.86
C ASN A 23 53.32 -8.50 4.77
N THR A 24 52.36 -9.33 5.17
CA THR A 24 51.48 -10.08 4.25
C THR A 24 50.04 -9.85 4.65
N THR A 25 49.21 -9.48 3.68
CA THR A 25 47.79 -9.21 3.90
C THR A 25 47.05 -10.50 4.25
N ARG A 26 46.12 -10.40 5.20
CA ARG A 26 45.21 -11.49 5.54
C ARG A 26 44.22 -11.72 4.40
N THR A 27 44.10 -12.96 3.96
CA THR A 27 43.25 -13.34 2.82
C THR A 27 42.32 -14.46 3.23
N LEU A 28 41.03 -14.33 2.92
CA LEU A 28 40.07 -15.41 3.10
C LEU A 28 40.12 -16.35 1.88
N VAL A 29 40.12 -17.66 2.12
CA VAL A 29 40.23 -18.70 1.08
C VAL A 29 39.24 -19.83 1.33
N SER A 30 38.87 -20.57 0.28
CA SER A 30 37.98 -21.74 0.37
C SER A 30 38.65 -22.97 1.02
N ALA A 31 39.98 -23.06 0.98
CA ALA A 31 40.74 -24.13 1.61
C ALA A 31 42.16 -23.70 1.98
N CYS A 32 42.70 -24.25 3.08
CA CYS A 32 44.10 -24.05 3.45
C CYS A 32 45.02 -24.82 2.51
N THR A 33 45.80 -24.09 1.71
CA THR A 33 46.84 -24.66 0.84
C THR A 33 48.23 -24.47 1.44
N LEU A 34 49.27 -25.08 0.87
CA LEU A 34 50.67 -24.81 1.26
C LEU A 34 51.23 -23.54 0.60
N ALA A 35 50.60 -23.07 -0.49
CA ALA A 35 51.06 -21.90 -1.24
C ALA A 35 50.49 -20.60 -0.65
N GLY A 36 51.37 -19.66 -0.28
CA GLY A 36 50.97 -18.40 0.36
C GLY A 36 50.92 -18.47 1.88
N LYS A 37 50.81 -17.30 2.52
CA LYS A 37 50.79 -17.09 3.98
C LYS A 37 49.63 -16.17 4.36
N CYS A 38 49.31 -16.11 5.66
CA CYS A 38 48.21 -15.32 6.22
C CYS A 38 46.81 -15.64 5.66
N LYS A 39 46.56 -16.89 5.26
CA LYS A 39 45.26 -17.34 4.78
C LYS A 39 44.33 -17.71 5.94
N TYR A 40 43.04 -17.43 5.76
CA TYR A 40 41.98 -17.78 6.68
C TYR A 40 40.94 -18.65 5.96
N ILE A 41 40.40 -19.64 6.65
CA ILE A 41 39.27 -20.45 6.19
C ILE A 41 38.05 -20.20 7.06
N CYS A 42 36.86 -20.35 6.51
CA CYS A 42 35.63 -20.20 7.28
C CYS A 42 35.54 -21.24 8.40
N ASN A 43 35.00 -20.81 9.54
CA ASN A 43 34.73 -21.68 10.68
C ASN A 43 33.67 -22.72 10.31
N GLU A 44 33.59 -23.79 11.10
CA GLU A 44 32.50 -24.76 10.99
C GLU A 44 31.14 -24.06 11.08
N GLY A 45 30.21 -24.43 10.19
CA GLY A 45 28.92 -23.76 10.04
C GLY A 45 28.93 -22.53 9.13
N TYR A 46 30.08 -22.18 8.53
CA TYR A 46 30.19 -21.08 7.56
C TYR A 46 30.81 -21.55 6.23
N THR A 47 30.31 -21.01 5.12
CA THR A 47 30.82 -21.20 3.76
C THR A 47 31.43 -19.92 3.22
N PHE A 48 32.54 -20.05 2.49
CA PHE A 48 33.18 -18.94 1.81
C PHE A 48 32.31 -18.47 0.65
N ASN A 49 31.94 -17.18 0.63
CA ASN A 49 31.28 -16.56 -0.49
C ASN A 49 32.29 -15.75 -1.30
N GLU A 50 32.59 -16.22 -2.51
CA GLU A 50 33.56 -15.60 -3.41
C GLU A 50 33.12 -14.22 -3.92
N THR A 51 31.81 -13.97 -4.03
CA THR A 51 31.25 -12.73 -4.56
C THR A 51 31.49 -11.53 -3.65
N ILE A 52 31.37 -11.72 -2.33
CA ILE A 52 31.54 -10.66 -1.34
C ILE A 52 32.76 -10.86 -0.43
N ASN A 53 33.55 -11.92 -0.65
CA ASN A 53 34.77 -12.25 0.08
C ASN A 53 34.58 -12.34 1.61
N THR A 54 33.51 -13.01 2.06
CA THR A 54 33.18 -13.20 3.48
C THR A 54 32.74 -14.63 3.78
N CYS A 55 32.81 -15.02 5.05
CA CYS A 55 32.24 -16.26 5.56
C CYS A 55 30.77 -16.04 5.94
N MET A 56 29.86 -16.75 5.28
CA MET A 56 28.43 -16.71 5.56
C MET A 56 27.96 -18.01 6.18
N LEU A 57 26.99 -17.95 7.09
CA LEU A 57 26.41 -19.15 7.68
C LEU A 57 25.91 -20.09 6.57
N THR A 58 26.18 -21.39 6.72
CA THR A 58 25.74 -22.42 5.76
C THR A 58 24.22 -22.46 5.60
N GLN A 59 23.46 -22.08 6.63
CA GLN A 59 22.01 -21.95 6.57
C GLN A 59 21.50 -20.59 6.04
N GLN A 60 22.41 -19.69 5.65
CA GLN A 60 22.08 -18.39 5.08
C GLN A 60 22.65 -18.22 3.66
N GLN A 61 22.86 -19.32 2.93
CA GLN A 61 22.87 -19.22 1.48
C GLN A 61 21.45 -18.90 1.00
N GLN A 62 21.15 -17.60 0.98
CA GLN A 62 20.00 -16.98 0.32
C GLN A 62 18.65 -17.60 0.70
N GLN A 63 17.91 -16.91 1.56
CA GLN A 63 16.46 -16.84 1.40
C GLN A 63 16.21 -16.09 0.07
N GLN A 64 16.53 -16.74 -1.05
CA GLN A 64 16.05 -16.33 -2.35
C GLN A 64 14.56 -16.58 -2.25
N ALA A 65 13.75 -15.53 -2.16
CA ALA A 65 12.29 -15.64 -2.06
C ALA A 65 11.79 -16.78 -2.97
N VAL A 66 11.45 -17.94 -2.38
CA VAL A 66 11.14 -19.15 -3.13
C VAL A 66 9.64 -19.24 -3.23
N CYS A 67 9.14 -18.72 -4.35
CA CYS A 67 7.72 -18.81 -4.58
C CYS A 67 7.22 -20.26 -4.67
N GLY A 68 6.31 -20.62 -3.78
CA GLY A 68 5.70 -21.94 -3.64
C GLY A 68 6.25 -22.78 -2.48
N ASP A 69 7.00 -22.21 -1.52
CA ASP A 69 7.52 -22.91 -0.34
C ASP A 69 6.64 -22.78 0.93
N GLU A 70 5.46 -22.16 0.79
CA GLU A 70 4.48 -21.84 1.83
C GLU A 70 4.92 -20.82 2.89
N VAL A 71 6.10 -20.21 2.74
CA VAL A 71 6.64 -19.16 3.61
C VAL A 71 6.65 -17.84 2.85
N ILE A 72 6.17 -16.77 3.49
CA ILE A 72 6.15 -15.45 2.85
C ILE A 72 7.47 -14.74 3.13
N ASP A 73 8.31 -14.65 2.11
CA ASP A 73 9.59 -13.98 2.19
C ASP A 73 9.51 -12.45 2.01
N THR A 74 10.63 -11.76 2.22
CA THR A 74 10.70 -10.28 2.29
C THR A 74 10.18 -9.58 1.01
N ASP A 75 10.15 -10.28 -0.12
CA ASP A 75 9.70 -9.76 -1.44
C ASP A 75 8.37 -10.37 -1.94
N GLU A 76 7.68 -11.17 -1.10
CA GLU A 76 6.46 -11.85 -1.47
C GLU A 76 5.24 -11.24 -0.79
N GLN A 77 4.10 -11.18 -1.50
CA GLN A 77 2.84 -10.78 -0.89
C GLN A 77 2.06 -11.99 -0.35
N CYS A 78 2.35 -13.16 -0.89
CA CYS A 78 1.78 -14.45 -0.57
C CYS A 78 2.72 -15.55 -1.10
N ASP A 79 2.56 -16.76 -0.56
CA ASP A 79 3.22 -17.96 -1.05
C ASP A 79 2.23 -19.13 -1.05
N GLY A 80 1.97 -19.73 -2.22
CA GLY A 80 1.08 -20.88 -2.33
C GLY A 80 -0.31 -20.59 -1.75
N THR A 81 -0.69 -21.29 -0.67
CA THR A 81 -1.93 -21.06 0.09
C THR A 81 -1.79 -20.07 1.24
N ASN A 82 -0.57 -19.67 1.57
CA ASN A 82 -0.28 -18.67 2.59
C ASN A 82 -0.52 -17.27 2.03
N LEU A 83 -1.71 -16.72 2.26
CA LEU A 83 -2.15 -15.42 1.73
C LEU A 83 -1.92 -14.25 2.71
N SER A 84 -1.00 -14.36 3.67
CA SER A 84 -0.81 -13.34 4.75
C SER A 84 -2.09 -13.07 5.56
N GLY A 85 -2.96 -14.08 5.69
CA GLY A 85 -4.28 -13.95 6.31
C GLY A 85 -5.22 -12.97 5.60
N LYS A 86 -4.94 -12.60 4.34
CA LYS A 86 -5.75 -11.68 3.56
C LYS A 86 -6.92 -12.41 2.90
N VAL A 87 -7.99 -11.67 2.66
CA VAL A 87 -9.16 -12.11 1.90
C VAL A 87 -9.55 -11.05 0.88
N CYS A 88 -10.38 -11.41 -0.10
CA CYS A 88 -10.82 -10.46 -1.13
C CYS A 88 -11.41 -9.16 -0.54
N THR A 89 -12.16 -9.26 0.55
CA THR A 89 -12.81 -8.11 1.22
C THR A 89 -11.84 -7.15 1.89
N ASP A 90 -10.54 -7.40 1.86
CA ASP A 90 -9.51 -6.46 2.32
C ASP A 90 -9.10 -5.46 1.23
N PHE A 91 -9.50 -5.68 -0.03
CA PHE A 91 -9.04 -4.91 -1.19
C PHE A 91 -10.16 -4.18 -1.94
N GLY A 92 -9.76 -3.18 -2.72
CA GLY A 92 -10.59 -2.48 -3.70
C GLY A 92 -10.19 -2.80 -5.14
N TRP A 93 -11.03 -2.41 -6.08
CA TRP A 93 -10.79 -2.51 -7.53
C TRP A 93 -10.98 -1.15 -8.20
N VAL A 94 -10.25 -0.93 -9.29
CA VAL A 94 -10.34 0.27 -10.13
C VAL A 94 -10.35 -0.17 -11.59
N GLU A 95 -11.35 0.28 -12.34
CA GLU A 95 -11.48 0.05 -13.79
C GLU A 95 -11.98 1.30 -14.47
N SER A 96 -11.21 1.83 -15.43
CA SER A 96 -11.54 2.90 -16.40
C SER A 96 -12.19 4.19 -15.87
N ASN A 97 -13.34 4.11 -15.20
CA ASN A 97 -14.11 5.21 -14.61
C ASN A 97 -14.86 4.81 -13.34
N GLN A 98 -14.58 3.63 -12.78
CA GLN A 98 -15.27 3.04 -11.64
C GLN A 98 -14.26 2.50 -10.65
N SER A 99 -14.60 2.65 -9.38
CA SER A 99 -13.91 2.01 -8.28
C SER A 99 -14.93 1.40 -7.34
N GLY A 100 -14.50 0.41 -6.59
CA GLY A 100 -15.31 -0.17 -5.54
C GLY A 100 -14.53 -1.17 -4.71
N LYS A 101 -15.25 -1.86 -3.83
CA LYS A 101 -14.68 -2.89 -2.97
C LYS A 101 -15.01 -4.28 -3.50
N TYR A 102 -14.15 -5.26 -3.26
CA TYR A 102 -14.55 -6.66 -3.42
C TYR A 102 -15.43 -7.09 -2.25
N ILE A 103 -16.47 -7.85 -2.52
CA ILE A 103 -17.47 -8.29 -1.51
C ILE A 103 -17.34 -9.78 -1.16
N GLY A 104 -16.45 -10.50 -1.83
CA GLY A 104 -16.23 -11.92 -1.64
C GLY A 104 -15.38 -12.51 -2.76
N GLY A 105 -15.50 -13.81 -2.98
CA GLY A 105 -14.73 -14.56 -3.98
C GLY A 105 -13.49 -15.22 -3.41
N THR A 106 -12.64 -15.74 -4.29
CA THR A 106 -11.45 -16.51 -3.93
C THR A 106 -10.21 -15.69 -4.20
N LEU A 107 -9.49 -15.32 -3.14
CA LEU A 107 -8.16 -14.74 -3.24
C LEU A 107 -7.17 -15.87 -3.52
N SER A 108 -6.22 -15.66 -4.41
CA SER A 108 -5.20 -16.65 -4.76
C SER A 108 -3.82 -16.01 -4.80
N CYS A 109 -2.79 -16.84 -4.75
CA CYS A 109 -1.43 -16.42 -4.97
C CYS A 109 -0.99 -16.79 -6.38
N ALA A 110 -0.44 -15.85 -7.13
CA ALA A 110 0.14 -16.11 -8.45
C ALA A 110 1.43 -15.32 -8.62
N ASN A 111 2.53 -16.03 -8.92
CA ASN A 111 3.88 -15.44 -8.99
C ASN A 111 4.22 -14.62 -7.73
N CYS A 112 3.85 -15.16 -6.57
CA CYS A 112 4.05 -14.56 -5.24
C CYS A 112 3.49 -13.15 -5.05
N LYS A 113 2.46 -12.86 -5.84
CA LYS A 113 1.61 -11.68 -5.71
C LYS A 113 0.18 -12.10 -5.48
N LEU A 114 -0.51 -11.29 -4.70
CA LEU A 114 -1.94 -11.50 -4.48
C LEU A 114 -2.67 -11.30 -5.81
N ASN A 115 -3.38 -12.34 -6.22
CA ASN A 115 -4.16 -12.35 -7.44
C ASN A 115 -5.64 -12.17 -7.09
N LEU A 116 -6.15 -11.00 -7.49
CA LEU A 116 -7.52 -10.55 -7.25
C LEU A 116 -8.50 -10.97 -8.36
N SER A 117 -8.06 -11.68 -9.41
CA SER A 117 -8.94 -12.03 -10.54
C SER A 117 -10.09 -12.97 -10.16
N GLY A 118 -9.91 -13.77 -9.10
CA GLY A 118 -10.95 -14.63 -8.52
C GLY A 118 -11.89 -13.91 -7.53
N CYS A 119 -11.64 -12.63 -7.23
CA CYS A 119 -12.46 -11.86 -6.30
C CYS A 119 -13.73 -11.34 -6.98
N THR A 120 -14.85 -11.37 -6.24
CA THR A 120 -16.13 -10.86 -6.69
C THR A 120 -16.21 -9.36 -6.43
N LYS A 121 -16.26 -8.58 -7.51
CA LYS A 121 -16.47 -7.13 -7.43
C LYS A 121 -17.82 -6.85 -6.80
N GLY A 122 -17.83 -6.01 -5.77
CA GLY A 122 -19.04 -5.35 -5.32
C GLY A 122 -19.56 -4.40 -6.38
N GLN A 123 -20.78 -3.91 -6.18
CA GLN A 123 -21.31 -2.83 -7.01
C GLN A 123 -20.34 -1.64 -6.98
N PRO A 124 -20.11 -0.95 -8.12
CA PRO A 124 -19.32 0.27 -8.16
C PRO A 124 -19.85 1.25 -7.11
N GLU A 125 -18.97 1.93 -6.37
CA GLU A 125 -19.39 2.94 -5.39
C GLU A 125 -20.21 4.08 -6.02
N THR A 126 -20.21 4.16 -7.36
CA THR A 126 -20.99 5.11 -8.15
C THR A 126 -22.39 4.63 -8.54
N GLN A 127 -22.73 3.34 -8.34
CA GLN A 127 -24.00 2.77 -8.83
C GLN A 127 -25.10 2.61 -7.77
N ASN A 128 -24.77 2.73 -6.48
CA ASN A 128 -25.75 2.87 -5.40
C ASN A 128 -26.17 4.33 -5.20
N LYS A 129 -26.51 5.03 -6.30
CA LYS A 129 -26.88 6.45 -6.27
C LYS A 129 -28.29 6.60 -5.67
N LYS A 130 -28.42 6.40 -4.35
CA LYS A 130 -29.65 6.69 -3.57
C LYS A 130 -30.02 8.17 -3.64
N ILE A 131 -29.12 9.00 -4.15
CA ILE A 131 -29.29 10.43 -4.33
C ILE A 131 -28.79 10.88 -5.70
N SER A 132 -29.43 11.88 -6.30
CA SER A 132 -28.90 12.66 -7.41
C SER A 132 -28.43 14.00 -6.89
N LEU A 133 -27.23 14.41 -7.30
CA LEU A 133 -26.65 15.70 -6.95
C LEU A 133 -26.69 16.60 -8.18
N THR A 134 -27.30 17.77 -8.06
CA THR A 134 -27.36 18.76 -9.13
C THR A 134 -26.84 20.11 -8.65
N ASP A 135 -26.10 20.76 -9.54
CA ASP A 135 -25.62 22.11 -9.34
C ASP A 135 -26.78 23.11 -9.38
N ALA A 136 -26.82 24.03 -8.43
CA ALA A 136 -27.85 25.07 -8.39
C ALA A 136 -27.27 26.42 -7.93
N ASP A 137 -25.97 26.64 -8.19
CA ASP A 137 -25.27 27.85 -7.72
C ASP A 137 -26.03 29.12 -8.13
N THR A 138 -26.19 30.03 -7.17
CA THR A 138 -26.74 31.38 -7.42
C THR A 138 -25.60 32.37 -7.53
N THR A 139 -25.84 33.65 -7.84
CA THR A 139 -24.78 34.68 -7.87
C THR A 139 -23.93 34.72 -6.60
N ASP A 140 -24.53 34.46 -5.44
CA ASP A 140 -23.92 34.74 -4.14
C ASP A 140 -23.69 33.48 -3.28
N ALA A 141 -24.08 32.30 -3.78
CA ALA A 141 -23.96 31.06 -3.04
C ALA A 141 -23.57 29.88 -3.92
N PHE A 142 -22.81 28.96 -3.31
CA PHE A 142 -22.53 27.64 -3.85
C PHE A 142 -23.61 26.69 -3.35
N VAL A 143 -24.43 26.19 -4.28
CA VAL A 143 -25.63 25.42 -3.94
C VAL A 143 -25.56 24.06 -4.60
N THR A 144 -25.99 23.04 -3.89
CA THR A 144 -26.15 21.68 -4.42
C THR A 144 -27.46 21.10 -3.95
N ASN A 145 -28.30 20.73 -4.92
CA ASN A 145 -29.55 20.02 -4.67
C ASN A 145 -29.25 18.52 -4.60
N ILE A 146 -29.79 17.89 -3.56
CA ILE A 146 -29.61 16.49 -3.22
C ILE A 146 -30.99 15.84 -3.25
N THR A 147 -31.31 15.15 -4.33
CA THR A 147 -32.62 14.53 -4.55
C THR A 147 -32.52 13.03 -4.34
N ALA A 148 -33.25 12.46 -3.39
CA ALA A 148 -33.25 11.01 -3.20
C ALA A 148 -33.91 10.28 -4.38
N THR A 149 -33.28 9.24 -4.89
CA THR A 149 -33.83 8.36 -5.95
C THR A 149 -34.71 7.25 -5.37
N GLU A 150 -34.57 6.99 -4.07
CA GLU A 150 -35.39 6.10 -3.25
C GLU A 150 -35.48 6.63 -1.81
N THR A 151 -36.49 6.19 -1.05
CA THR A 151 -36.64 6.57 0.36
C THR A 151 -35.71 5.74 1.22
N PHE A 152 -34.94 6.40 2.09
CA PHE A 152 -34.12 5.74 3.10
C PHE A 152 -34.15 6.54 4.40
N SER A 153 -34.11 5.82 5.53
CA SER A 153 -34.12 6.39 6.88
C SER A 153 -32.75 6.37 7.56
N THR A 154 -31.69 6.07 6.80
CA THR A 154 -30.32 6.09 7.32
C THR A 154 -29.81 7.52 7.38
N GLU A 155 -29.22 7.88 8.52
CA GLU A 155 -28.53 9.14 8.70
C GLU A 155 -27.45 9.32 7.61
N VAL A 156 -27.45 10.50 6.99
CA VAL A 156 -26.41 10.91 6.05
C VAL A 156 -25.80 12.22 6.49
N THR A 157 -24.53 12.42 6.16
CA THR A 157 -23.88 13.71 6.32
C THR A 157 -23.37 14.19 4.97
N VAL A 158 -23.56 15.47 4.71
CA VAL A 158 -23.16 16.16 3.49
C VAL A 158 -21.94 17.01 3.81
N TYR A 159 -20.83 16.80 3.12
CA TYR A 159 -19.71 17.71 3.10
C TYR A 159 -19.73 18.53 1.81
N THR A 160 -19.63 19.84 1.93
CA THR A 160 -19.34 20.74 0.81
C THR A 160 -17.98 21.38 1.05
N VAL A 161 -17.06 21.17 0.12
CA VAL A 161 -15.71 21.72 0.16
C VAL A 161 -15.52 22.67 -1.01
N LEU A 162 -15.09 23.89 -0.71
CA LEU A 162 -14.72 24.90 -1.69
C LEU A 162 -13.20 25.04 -1.72
N TYR A 163 -12.63 25.06 -2.92
CA TYR A 163 -11.20 25.19 -3.15
C TYR A 163 -10.92 26.43 -3.99
N GLY A 164 -9.81 27.10 -3.68
CA GLY A 164 -9.25 28.19 -4.47
C GLY A 164 -8.16 27.71 -5.41
N ALA A 165 -7.28 28.62 -5.81
CA ALA A 165 -6.11 28.28 -6.62
C ALA A 165 -5.22 27.25 -5.92
N ASN A 166 -4.56 26.40 -6.72
CA ASN A 166 -3.65 25.34 -6.25
C ASN A 166 -4.30 24.39 -5.23
N ASP A 167 -5.59 24.08 -5.41
CA ASP A 167 -6.37 23.21 -4.52
C ASP A 167 -6.37 23.64 -3.04
N LYS A 168 -6.11 24.91 -2.74
CA LYS A 168 -6.20 25.44 -1.37
C LYS A 168 -7.64 25.36 -0.89
N VAL A 169 -7.88 24.64 0.20
CA VAL A 169 -9.21 24.59 0.84
C VAL A 169 -9.56 25.99 1.37
N LEU A 170 -10.71 26.50 0.93
CA LEU A 170 -11.26 27.80 1.34
C LEU A 170 -12.37 27.64 2.38
N SER A 171 -13.20 26.61 2.22
CA SER A 171 -14.32 26.34 3.13
C SER A 171 -14.63 24.85 3.14
N ILE A 172 -14.99 24.35 4.33
CA ILE A 172 -15.59 23.03 4.53
C ILE A 172 -16.85 23.26 5.35
N LYS A 173 -18.01 22.87 4.81
CA LYS A 173 -19.28 22.86 5.54
C LYS A 173 -19.77 21.42 5.64
N SER A 174 -20.25 21.03 6.82
CA SER A 174 -20.87 19.73 7.05
C SER A 174 -22.30 19.90 7.54
N GLU A 175 -23.23 19.12 7.00
CA GLU A 175 -24.64 19.13 7.37
C GLU A 175 -25.13 17.70 7.61
N LYS A 176 -25.76 17.43 8.76
CA LYS A 176 -26.31 16.12 9.11
C LYS A 176 -27.79 16.05 8.80
N ILE A 177 -28.24 14.92 8.27
CA ILE A 177 -29.64 14.61 7.96
C ILE A 177 -29.99 13.31 8.69
N GLU A 178 -30.52 13.43 9.90
CA GLU A 178 -30.69 12.31 10.85
C GLU A 178 -31.73 11.29 10.37
N ASP A 179 -32.83 11.77 9.77
CA ASP A 179 -33.95 10.93 9.31
C ASP A 179 -33.76 10.34 7.90
N GLY A 180 -32.60 10.55 7.27
CA GLY A 180 -32.36 10.21 5.88
C GLY A 180 -33.15 11.08 4.90
N LEU A 181 -33.47 10.54 3.71
CA LEU A 181 -34.17 11.28 2.66
C LEU A 181 -35.35 10.49 2.09
N THR A 182 -36.42 11.20 1.76
CA THR A 182 -37.57 10.64 1.05
C THR A 182 -37.36 10.71 -0.44
N LYS A 183 -37.75 9.65 -1.17
CA LYS A 183 -37.73 9.62 -2.64
C LYS A 183 -38.33 10.90 -3.23
N ASP A 184 -37.68 11.44 -4.26
CA ASP A 184 -38.05 12.64 -5.02
C ASP A 184 -38.06 13.95 -4.21
N LYS A 185 -37.79 13.90 -2.90
CA LYS A 185 -37.60 15.10 -2.07
C LYS A 185 -36.17 15.61 -2.24
N THR A 186 -36.05 16.93 -2.38
CA THR A 186 -34.76 17.62 -2.51
C THR A 186 -34.36 18.23 -1.18
N TYR A 187 -33.14 17.92 -0.73
CA TYR A 187 -32.41 18.68 0.29
C TYR A 187 -31.43 19.62 -0.40
N THR A 188 -31.25 20.84 0.12
CA THR A 188 -30.38 21.83 -0.50
C THR A 188 -29.24 22.18 0.44
N ALA A 189 -28.01 21.84 0.05
CA ALA A 189 -26.79 22.26 0.73
C ALA A 189 -26.32 23.60 0.17
N ILE A 190 -26.00 24.56 1.04
CA ILE A 190 -25.64 25.93 0.68
C ILE A 190 -24.38 26.36 1.41
N VAL A 191 -23.38 26.84 0.66
CA VAL A 191 -22.18 27.50 1.20
C VAL A 191 -22.07 28.90 0.61
N ASN A 192 -22.17 29.91 1.47
CA ASN A 192 -21.97 31.31 1.08
C ASN A 192 -20.48 31.62 1.08
N TYR A 193 -19.91 31.94 -0.08
CA TYR A 193 -18.50 32.30 -0.24
C TYR A 193 -18.30 33.19 -1.47
N ALA A 194 -17.28 34.06 -1.45
CA ALA A 194 -16.97 34.93 -2.58
C ALA A 194 -16.59 34.12 -3.84
N LYS A 195 -17.43 34.19 -4.88
CA LYS A 195 -17.25 33.40 -6.11
C LYS A 195 -15.90 33.59 -6.80
N THR A 196 -15.40 34.81 -6.82
CA THR A 196 -14.12 35.16 -7.47
C THR A 196 -12.93 34.36 -6.93
N SER A 197 -13.03 33.87 -5.69
CA SER A 197 -11.96 33.13 -5.01
C SER A 197 -12.01 31.63 -5.25
N VAL A 198 -13.18 31.08 -5.63
CA VAL A 198 -13.39 29.63 -5.74
C VAL A 198 -13.07 29.17 -7.16
N LYS A 199 -12.29 28.09 -7.25
CA LYS A 199 -11.89 27.41 -8.49
C LYS A 199 -12.48 26.01 -8.60
N LYS A 200 -12.88 25.42 -7.49
CA LYS A 200 -13.51 24.09 -7.46
C LYS A 200 -14.45 23.94 -6.28
N LYS A 201 -15.56 23.25 -6.50
CA LYS A 201 -16.51 22.78 -5.49
C LYS A 201 -16.56 21.26 -5.52
N SER A 202 -16.47 20.62 -4.36
CA SER A 202 -16.69 19.17 -4.19
C SER A 202 -17.79 18.96 -3.15
N VAL A 203 -18.73 18.07 -3.43
CA VAL A 203 -19.79 17.66 -2.52
C VAL A 203 -19.75 16.16 -2.36
N LEU A 204 -19.70 15.70 -1.11
CA LEU A 204 -19.71 14.29 -0.75
C LEU A 204 -20.86 14.04 0.22
N VAL A 205 -21.66 13.01 -0.04
CA VAL A 205 -22.72 12.57 0.87
C VAL A 205 -22.42 11.14 1.29
N TYR A 206 -22.32 10.89 2.59
CA TYR A 206 -21.95 9.59 3.14
C TYR A 206 -22.94 9.13 4.20
N ASN A 207 -23.11 7.81 4.31
CA ASN A 207 -23.79 7.16 5.43
C ASN A 207 -22.81 7.03 6.61
N THR A 208 -23.19 7.57 7.77
CA THR A 208 -22.35 7.61 8.98
C THR A 208 -22.36 6.31 9.78
N LYS A 209 -23.37 5.43 9.58
CA LYS A 209 -23.63 4.25 10.44
C LYS A 209 -23.25 2.92 9.82
N GLN A 210 -23.15 2.83 8.49
CA GLN A 210 -22.65 1.65 7.78
C GLN A 210 -21.36 2.06 7.10
N SER A 211 -20.26 1.35 7.37
CA SER A 211 -18.92 1.50 6.77
C SER A 211 -18.93 2.41 5.54
N PRO A 212 -18.32 3.62 5.64
CA PRO A 212 -18.79 4.84 4.98
C PRO A 212 -19.07 4.61 3.50
N THR A 213 -20.33 4.33 3.20
CA THR A 213 -20.78 4.16 1.82
C THR A 213 -21.08 5.54 1.28
N VAL A 214 -20.38 5.95 0.22
CA VAL A 214 -20.64 7.20 -0.48
C VAL A 214 -21.97 7.06 -1.22
N PHE A 215 -22.98 7.83 -0.83
CA PHE A 215 -24.29 7.85 -1.49
C PHE A 215 -24.24 8.68 -2.78
N GLY A 216 -23.36 9.66 -2.81
CA GLY A 216 -23.11 10.44 -4.02
C GLY A 216 -21.91 11.38 -3.86
N LYS A 217 -21.27 11.65 -5.00
CA LYS A 217 -20.20 12.64 -5.15
C LYS A 217 -20.54 13.57 -6.31
N PHE A 218 -20.25 14.86 -6.14
CA PHE A 218 -20.38 15.88 -7.17
C PHE A 218 -19.15 16.79 -7.16
N GLU A 219 -18.59 17.09 -8.33
CA GLU A 219 -17.47 18.01 -8.48
C GLU A 219 -17.74 18.98 -9.62
N LYS A 220 -17.36 20.24 -9.43
CA LYS A 220 -17.46 21.31 -10.44
C LYS A 220 -16.28 22.26 -10.33
N THR A 221 -15.69 22.60 -11.47
CA THR A 221 -14.63 23.60 -11.61
C THR A 221 -15.22 24.92 -12.11
N TYR A 222 -14.65 26.06 -11.69
CA TYR A 222 -15.06 27.42 -12.03
C TYR A 222 -13.93 28.24 -12.63
#